data_AF-A0A6J8ESY6-F1
#
_entry.id   AF-A0A6J8ESY6-F1
#
_cell.length_a   1.000
_cell.length_b   1.000
_cell.length_c   1.000
_cell.angle_alpha   90.00
_cell.angle_beta   90.00
_cell.angle_gamma   90.00
#
_symmetry.space_group_name_H-M   'P 1'
#
loop_
_entity.id
_entity.type
_entity.pdbx_description
1 polymer ?
#
loop_
_entity_poly.entity_id
_entity_poly.type
_entity_poly.pdbx_seq_one_letter_code
_entity_poly.pdbx_strand_id
1 'polypeptide(L)'
;MNRTQRVAIGSVQSEDIKLDFGVPQGSVLGLKLYCIFAKPVGEICRRHGMSYHSYTDDTQVYQIIRPQGDCCNLSKHLEKCLSDIGDWMSANMLKLNEDKTELIIFALKHQLKHLSDFRLTFDGTVLSDVSCVKNLGMYFDKTIIMEHQASAITKACFYQIRNIGRIRSLISVEACKTLVCSLVTSRLDYGNALLYGTNTNIISKLQWVQSTAARLITQKRKFDSITSVLISLHWLPIHYRCQYKLLLYVYKAQHGKAPSYLQDLITPYKPSRSLRSENSMLLHPPNDV
;
A
#
# COMPACT_ATOMS: atom_id res chain seq x y z
N MET A 1 2.77 13.43 32.82
CA MET A 1 2.20 12.08 33.04
C MET A 1 3.17 11.32 33.94
N ASN A 2 2.74 10.78 35.09
CA ASN A 2 3.58 9.92 35.95
C ASN A 2 3.53 8.48 35.45
N ARG A 3 4.07 8.22 34.25
CA ARG A 3 4.15 6.87 33.71
C ARG A 3 5.41 6.18 34.22
N THR A 4 5.30 4.90 34.52
CA THR A 4 6.42 4.03 34.88
C THR A 4 6.38 2.76 34.03
N GLN A 5 7.52 2.09 33.90
CA GLN A 5 7.65 0.76 33.33
C GLN A 5 8.49 -0.13 34.24
N ARG A 6 8.23 -1.42 34.22
CA ARG A 6 9.04 -2.47 34.84
C ARG A 6 9.00 -3.73 34.00
N VAL A 7 9.99 -4.59 34.17
CA VAL A 7 10.11 -5.87 33.46
C VAL A 7 9.82 -7.01 34.44
N ALA A 8 9.15 -8.06 33.97
CA ALA A 8 8.91 -9.27 34.74
C ALA A 8 9.49 -10.50 34.01
N ILE A 9 10.24 -11.32 34.72
CA ILE A 9 10.76 -12.61 34.24
C ILE A 9 10.34 -13.68 35.25
N GLY A 10 9.37 -14.52 34.85
CA GLY A 10 8.73 -15.46 35.78
C GLY A 10 7.97 -14.72 36.89
N SER A 11 8.33 -15.00 38.15
CA SER A 11 7.77 -14.34 39.34
C SER A 11 8.57 -13.13 39.83
N VAL A 12 9.70 -12.82 39.19
CA VAL A 12 10.58 -11.71 39.59
C VAL A 12 10.23 -10.46 38.79
N GLN A 13 10.10 -9.33 39.47
CA GLN A 13 9.81 -8.02 38.87
C GLN A 13 10.95 -7.04 39.16
N SER A 14 11.29 -6.20 38.18
CA SER A 14 12.22 -5.08 38.38
C SER A 14 11.57 -3.93 39.14
N GLU A 15 12.38 -2.99 39.60
CA GLU A 15 11.92 -1.69 40.08
C GLU A 15 11.20 -0.90 38.98
N ASP A 16 10.32 0.00 39.40
CA ASP A 16 9.59 0.90 38.51
C ASP A 16 10.51 2.02 38.02
N ILE A 17 10.71 2.09 36.71
CA ILE A 17 11.45 3.16 36.03
C ILE A 17 10.47 4.17 35.49
N LYS A 18 10.67 5.45 35.81
CA LYS A 18 9.84 6.53 35.26
C LYS A 18 10.08 6.70 33.75
N LEU A 19 8.98 6.84 33.01
CA LEU A 19 8.98 7.10 31.57
C LEU A 19 8.73 8.58 31.30
N ASP A 20 9.81 9.34 31.15
CA ASP A 20 9.73 10.77 30.85
C ASP A 20 9.40 11.05 29.37
N PHE A 21 9.66 10.08 28.48
CA PHE A 21 9.48 10.23 27.03
C PHE A 21 8.58 9.13 26.44
N GLY A 22 7.99 9.43 25.29
CA GLY A 22 7.16 8.52 24.53
C GLY A 22 5.67 8.56 24.87
N VAL A 23 4.83 8.21 23.90
CA VAL A 23 3.38 8.13 24.06
C VAL A 23 2.95 6.70 24.41
N PRO A 24 1.86 6.48 25.18
CA PRO A 24 1.40 5.13 25.48
C PRO A 24 0.92 4.44 24.21
N GLN A 25 1.40 3.21 23.97
CA GLN A 25 0.88 2.39 22.86
C GLN A 25 -0.60 2.10 23.10
N GLY A 26 -1.43 2.26 22.06
CA GLY A 26 -2.88 2.16 22.17
C GLY A 26 -3.59 3.42 22.67
N SER A 27 -2.85 4.50 22.99
CA SER A 27 -3.48 5.79 23.30
C SER A 27 -4.10 6.42 22.04
N VAL A 28 -5.29 7.02 22.21
CA VAL A 28 -6.03 7.69 21.13
C VAL A 28 -5.24 8.87 20.54
N LEU A 29 -4.48 9.58 21.38
CA LEU A 29 -3.70 10.75 20.96
C LEU A 29 -2.28 10.43 20.52
N GLY A 30 -1.72 9.27 20.89
CA GLY A 30 -0.31 8.96 20.64
C GLY A 30 0.07 9.06 19.17
N LEU A 31 -0.77 8.53 18.29
CA LEU A 31 -0.55 8.60 16.84
C LEU A 31 -0.56 10.03 16.30
N LYS A 32 -1.54 10.84 16.73
CA LYS A 32 -1.66 12.24 16.28
C LYS A 32 -0.47 13.07 16.75
N LEU A 33 -0.06 12.89 18.00
CA LEU A 33 1.09 13.58 18.57
C LEU A 33 2.37 13.19 17.82
N TYR A 34 2.55 11.91 17.49
CA TYR A 34 3.68 11.47 16.69
C TYR A 34 3.68 12.11 15.29
N CYS A 35 2.55 12.14 14.58
CA CYS A 35 2.48 12.78 13.27
C CYS A 35 2.81 14.28 13.32
N ILE A 36 2.41 14.98 14.38
CA ILE A 36 2.76 16.41 14.59
C ILE A 36 4.26 16.53 14.87
N PHE A 37 4.80 15.68 15.73
CA PHE A 37 6.22 15.65 16.10
C PHE A 37 7.13 15.38 14.90
N ALA A 38 6.75 14.43 14.04
CA ALA A 38 7.51 14.04 12.84
C ALA A 38 7.32 15.00 11.65
N LYS A 39 6.45 16.02 11.75
CA LYS A 39 6.17 16.98 10.68
C LYS A 39 7.43 17.63 10.07
N PRO A 40 8.49 18.00 10.83
CA PRO A 40 9.69 18.61 10.26
C PRO A 40 10.43 17.72 9.25
N VAL A 41 10.32 16.39 9.32
CA VAL A 41 10.93 15.47 8.32
C VAL A 41 10.44 15.81 6.91
N GLY A 42 9.14 16.08 6.77
CA GLY A 42 8.56 16.48 5.49
C GLY A 42 9.08 17.83 4.99
N GLU A 43 9.39 18.75 5.90
CA GLU A 43 9.97 20.06 5.55
C GLU A 43 11.42 19.93 5.09
N ILE A 44 12.19 19.03 5.72
CA ILE A 44 13.55 18.69 5.26
C ILE A 44 13.49 18.15 3.82
N CYS A 45 12.58 17.23 3.53
CA CYS A 45 12.39 16.68 2.18
C CYS A 45 12.10 17.79 1.16
N ARG A 46 11.18 18.72 1.48
CA ARG A 46 10.83 19.84 0.60
C ARG A 46 11.99 20.80 0.34
N ARG A 47 12.83 21.09 1.35
CA ARG A 47 14.02 21.94 1.18
C ARG A 47 15.02 21.32 0.20
N HIS A 48 15.09 20.00 0.16
CA HIS A 48 15.86 19.25 -0.83
C HIS A 48 15.10 19.01 -2.14
N GLY A 49 13.92 19.59 -2.35
CA GLY A 49 13.13 19.38 -3.56
C GLY A 49 12.64 17.95 -3.75
N MET A 50 12.64 17.13 -2.69
CA MET A 50 12.19 15.75 -2.71
C MET A 50 10.69 15.66 -2.41
N SER A 51 10.02 14.72 -3.08
CA SER A 51 8.67 14.33 -2.70
C SER A 51 8.72 13.31 -1.57
N TYR A 52 7.68 13.29 -0.75
CA TYR A 52 7.61 12.33 0.35
C TYR A 52 6.18 11.92 0.68
N HIS A 53 6.04 10.73 1.24
CA HIS A 53 4.83 10.26 1.90
C HIS A 53 5.20 9.71 3.27
N SER A 54 4.39 10.03 4.29
CA SER A 54 4.58 9.48 5.63
C SER A 54 3.25 8.89 6.10
N TYR A 55 3.32 7.67 6.61
CA TYR A 55 2.25 7.00 7.30
C TYR A 55 2.78 6.47 8.60
N THR A 56 2.38 7.07 9.71
CA THR A 56 2.98 6.81 11.01
C THR A 56 4.50 6.97 10.93
N ASP A 57 5.25 6.00 11.45
CA ASP A 57 6.71 5.87 11.37
C ASP A 57 7.25 5.48 9.98
N ASP A 58 6.41 4.94 9.09
CA ASP A 58 6.83 4.61 7.73
C ASP A 58 6.91 5.89 6.88
N THR A 59 8.13 6.32 6.52
CA THR A 59 8.36 7.45 5.63
C THR A 59 9.02 7.00 4.34
N GLN A 60 8.48 7.44 3.20
CA GLN A 60 9.04 7.24 1.88
C GLN A 60 9.48 8.60 1.32
N VAL A 61 10.74 8.70 0.93
CA VAL A 61 11.29 9.85 0.19
C VAL A 61 11.52 9.38 -1.24
N TYR A 62 11.05 10.14 -2.22
CA TYR A 62 11.11 9.75 -3.63
C TYR A 62 11.30 10.93 -4.56
N GLN A 63 11.90 10.64 -5.72
CA GLN A 63 12.16 11.59 -6.79
C GLN A 63 11.86 10.97 -8.14
N ILE A 64 11.32 11.75 -9.07
CA ILE A 64 11.09 11.33 -10.45
C ILE A 64 12.39 11.52 -11.24
N ILE A 65 12.91 10.42 -11.81
CA ILE A 65 14.12 10.44 -12.63
C ILE A 65 13.70 10.59 -14.09
N ARG A 66 14.14 11.68 -14.74
CA ARG A 66 13.97 11.85 -16.18
C ARG A 66 15.13 11.17 -16.94
N PRO A 67 14.89 10.58 -18.12
CA PRO A 67 15.90 9.82 -18.88
C PRO A 67 17.20 10.57 -19.21
N GLN A 68 17.17 11.90 -19.20
CA GLN A 68 18.30 12.78 -19.52
C GLN A 68 18.99 13.36 -18.26
N GLY A 69 18.57 12.95 -17.06
CA GLY A 69 19.08 13.47 -15.79
C GLY A 69 20.42 12.86 -15.38
N ASP A 70 21.27 13.66 -14.75
CA ASP A 70 22.51 13.20 -14.13
C ASP A 70 22.21 12.42 -12.84
N CYS A 71 22.29 11.08 -12.93
CA CYS A 71 22.01 10.16 -11.82
C CYS A 71 23.02 10.30 -10.66
N CYS A 72 24.25 10.76 -10.92
CA CYS A 72 25.26 10.95 -9.88
C CYS A 72 24.95 12.16 -9.01
N ASN A 73 24.46 13.24 -9.61
CA ASN A 73 23.97 14.39 -8.84
C ASN A 73 22.72 14.03 -8.04
N LEU A 74 21.86 13.16 -8.56
CA LEU A 74 20.68 12.68 -7.85
C LEU A 74 21.03 11.88 -6.59
N SER A 75 21.99 10.95 -6.66
CA SER A 75 22.37 10.15 -5.47
C SER A 75 22.87 11.07 -4.37
N LYS A 76 23.83 11.97 -4.67
CA LYS A 76 24.38 12.93 -3.70
C LYS A 76 23.30 13.80 -3.05
N HIS A 77 22.31 14.22 -3.83
CA HIS A 77 21.21 15.05 -3.35
C HIS A 77 20.26 14.27 -2.42
N LEU A 78 19.96 13.01 -2.76
CA LEU A 78 19.22 12.10 -1.88
C LEU A 78 19.99 11.77 -0.60
N GLU A 79 21.29 11.48 -0.70
CA GLU A 79 22.16 11.20 0.45
C GLU A 79 22.22 12.41 1.39
N LYS A 80 22.31 13.62 0.84
CA LYS A 80 22.29 14.84 1.65
C LYS A 80 20.93 15.04 2.34
N CYS A 81 19.83 14.78 1.64
CA CYS A 81 18.49 14.81 2.24
C CYS A 81 18.35 13.80 3.39
N LEU A 82 18.82 12.56 3.18
CA LEU A 82 18.78 11.52 4.21
C LEU A 82 19.66 11.89 5.41
N SER A 83 20.86 12.42 5.19
CA SER A 83 21.75 12.93 6.24
C SER A 83 21.05 13.97 7.10
N ASP A 84 20.41 14.99 6.50
CA ASP A 84 19.72 16.03 7.25
C ASP A 84 18.50 15.49 8.03
N ILE A 85 17.82 14.45 7.50
CA ILE A 85 16.77 13.73 8.23
C ILE A 85 17.38 12.99 9.42
N GLY A 86 18.49 12.28 9.23
CA GLY A 86 19.22 11.57 10.28
C GLY A 86 19.70 12.48 11.40
N ASP A 87 20.25 13.64 11.05
CA ASP A 87 20.68 14.68 11.99
C ASP A 87 19.50 15.21 12.81
N TRP A 88 18.39 15.52 12.14
CA TRP A 88 17.18 15.99 12.82
C TRP A 88 16.59 14.90 13.73
N MET A 89 16.50 13.65 13.27
CA MET A 89 16.00 12.54 14.09
C MET A 89 16.86 12.35 15.33
N SER A 90 18.18 12.34 15.18
CA SER A 90 19.13 12.21 16.29
C SER A 90 19.00 13.34 17.29
N ALA A 91 18.90 14.59 16.81
CA ALA A 91 18.68 15.77 17.67
C ALA A 91 17.33 15.73 18.43
N ASN A 92 16.37 14.95 17.93
CA ASN A 92 15.03 14.78 18.51
C ASN A 92 14.85 13.41 19.19
N MET A 93 15.95 12.74 19.56
CA MET A 93 15.95 11.45 20.27
C MET A 93 15.20 10.33 19.51
N LEU A 94 15.17 10.41 18.18
CA LEU A 94 14.68 9.39 17.28
C LEU A 94 15.86 8.68 16.62
N LYS A 95 15.72 7.36 16.41
CA LYS A 95 16.68 6.57 15.66
C LYS A 95 16.07 6.17 14.32
N LEU A 96 16.73 6.53 13.21
CA LEU A 96 16.39 5.96 11.91
C LEU A 96 16.79 4.48 11.89
N ASN A 97 15.92 3.63 11.40
CA ASN A 97 16.20 2.20 11.34
C ASN A 97 16.88 1.86 10.01
N GLU A 98 18.21 1.89 10.01
CA GLU A 98 19.04 1.55 8.84
C GLU A 98 18.70 0.16 8.29
N ASP A 99 18.52 -0.85 9.15
CA ASP A 99 18.19 -2.22 8.75
C ASP A 99 16.84 -2.33 7.99
N LYS A 100 15.93 -1.39 8.22
CA LYS A 100 14.62 -1.31 7.55
C LYS A 100 14.57 -0.30 6.41
N THR A 101 15.63 0.48 6.20
CA THR A 101 15.66 1.52 5.18
C THR A 101 16.10 0.89 3.85
N GLU A 102 15.16 0.74 2.93
CA GLU A 102 15.36 0.05 1.66
C GLU A 102 15.33 1.06 0.49
N LEU A 103 16.15 0.82 -0.54
CA LEU A 103 16.11 1.53 -1.80
C LEU A 103 15.37 0.68 -2.84
N ILE A 104 14.41 1.27 -3.55
CA ILE A 104 13.81 0.65 -4.73
C ILE A 104 13.72 1.66 -5.87
N ILE A 105 14.09 1.20 -7.07
CA ILE A 105 14.02 1.99 -8.30
C ILE A 105 12.90 1.41 -9.16
N PHE A 106 11.88 2.22 -9.44
CA PHE A 106 10.78 1.85 -10.33
C PHE A 106 11.10 2.29 -11.77
N ALA A 107 11.18 1.32 -12.69
CA ALA A 107 11.38 1.61 -14.11
C ALA A 107 10.92 0.46 -15.01
N LEU A 108 10.78 0.73 -16.30
CA LEU A 108 10.57 -0.31 -17.30
C LEU A 108 11.79 -1.24 -17.37
N LYS A 109 11.57 -2.51 -17.70
CA LYS A 109 12.62 -3.55 -17.72
C LYS A 109 13.87 -3.17 -18.53
N HIS A 110 13.69 -2.48 -19.66
CA HIS A 110 14.81 -2.07 -20.51
C HIS A 110 15.59 -0.88 -19.92
N GLN A 111 14.93 -0.01 -19.14
CA GLN A 111 15.54 1.14 -18.48
C GLN A 111 16.34 0.75 -17.23
N LEU A 112 15.94 -0.30 -16.53
CA LEU A 112 16.65 -0.80 -15.34
C LEU A 112 18.11 -1.16 -15.61
N LYS A 113 18.46 -1.52 -16.85
CA LYS A 113 19.85 -1.81 -17.25
C LYS A 113 20.75 -0.58 -17.16
N HIS A 114 20.21 0.61 -17.37
CA HIS A 114 20.97 1.87 -17.29
C HIS A 114 21.13 2.37 -15.85
N LEU A 115 20.40 1.79 -14.90
CA LEU A 115 20.38 2.21 -13.50
C LEU A 115 21.03 1.17 -12.56
N SER A 116 21.70 0.15 -13.12
CA SER A 116 22.33 -0.92 -12.33
C SER A 116 23.45 -0.44 -11.41
N ASP A 117 24.06 0.69 -11.75
CA ASP A 117 25.17 1.26 -10.97
C ASP A 117 24.70 2.32 -9.96
N PHE A 118 23.40 2.62 -9.91
CA PHE A 118 22.87 3.57 -8.94
C PHE A 118 22.99 3.00 -7.53
N ARG A 119 23.69 3.73 -6.66
CA ARG A 119 23.91 3.38 -5.26
C ARG A 119 23.57 4.58 -4.39
N LEU A 120 23.04 4.30 -3.21
CA LEU A 120 22.76 5.30 -2.20
C LEU A 120 23.42 4.88 -0.90
N THR A 121 24.20 5.78 -0.30
CA THR A 121 24.85 5.57 0.99
C THR A 121 24.24 6.47 2.05
N PHE A 122 23.91 5.90 3.21
CA PHE A 122 23.42 6.62 4.37
C PHE A 122 24.20 6.17 5.60
N ASP A 123 24.75 7.14 6.35
CA ASP A 123 25.56 6.92 7.55
C ASP A 123 26.69 5.88 7.37
N GLY A 124 27.37 5.93 6.23
CA GLY A 124 28.44 4.99 5.87
C GLY A 124 27.97 3.62 5.39
N THR A 125 26.67 3.33 5.44
CA THR A 125 26.07 2.07 4.97
C THR A 125 25.45 2.24 3.59
N VAL A 126 25.76 1.35 2.65
CA VAL A 126 25.09 1.31 1.34
C VAL A 126 23.69 0.71 1.53
N LEU A 127 22.65 1.46 1.15
CA LEU A 127 21.28 0.98 1.24
C LEU A 127 21.05 -0.20 0.31
N SER A 128 20.22 -1.14 0.75
CA SER A 128 19.86 -2.33 -0.02
C SER A 128 18.97 -1.95 -1.21
N ASP A 129 19.45 -2.20 -2.43
CA ASP A 129 18.63 -2.13 -3.63
C ASP A 129 17.75 -3.39 -3.72
N VAL A 130 16.49 -3.26 -3.32
CA VAL A 130 15.56 -4.39 -3.23
C VAL A 130 14.79 -4.60 -4.54
N SER A 131 14.58 -5.86 -4.90
CA SER A 131 13.76 -6.22 -6.06
C SER A 131 12.26 -6.04 -5.81
N CYS A 132 11.84 -6.06 -4.53
CA CYS A 132 10.48 -5.87 -4.11
C CYS A 132 10.42 -5.28 -2.69
N VAL A 133 9.63 -4.21 -2.52
CA VAL A 133 9.38 -3.57 -1.23
C VAL A 133 7.94 -3.83 -0.77
N LYS A 134 7.72 -3.89 0.54
CA LYS A 134 6.37 -3.91 1.11
C LYS A 134 6.03 -2.52 1.68
N ASN A 135 5.08 -1.85 1.05
CA ASN A 135 4.61 -0.53 1.47
C ASN A 135 3.11 -0.60 1.83
N LEU A 136 2.76 -0.20 3.06
CA LEU A 136 1.38 -0.20 3.59
C LEU A 136 0.63 -1.52 3.36
N GLY A 137 1.34 -2.64 3.49
CA GLY A 137 0.76 -3.98 3.32
C GLY A 137 0.70 -4.49 1.88
N MET A 138 1.15 -3.71 0.90
CA MET A 138 1.19 -4.07 -0.52
C MET A 138 2.63 -4.26 -1.00
N TYR A 139 2.88 -5.27 -1.82
CA TYR A 139 4.18 -5.52 -2.44
C TYR A 139 4.31 -4.80 -3.77
N PHE A 140 5.42 -4.08 -3.95
CA PHE A 140 5.78 -3.41 -5.19
C PHE A 140 7.09 -3.97 -5.71
N ASP A 141 7.07 -4.57 -6.89
CA ASP A 141 8.28 -4.93 -7.62
C ASP A 141 8.78 -3.74 -8.46
N LYS A 142 10.06 -3.75 -8.86
CA LYS A 142 10.69 -2.67 -9.65
C LYS A 142 9.92 -2.29 -10.93
N THR A 143 9.06 -3.16 -11.45
CA THR A 143 8.27 -2.95 -12.66
C THR A 143 6.77 -2.73 -12.39
N ILE A 144 6.35 -2.75 -11.12
CA ILE A 144 4.96 -2.57 -10.68
C ILE A 144 4.01 -3.58 -11.38
N ILE A 145 4.50 -4.79 -11.68
CA ILE A 145 3.70 -5.82 -12.36
C ILE A 145 2.63 -6.42 -11.42
N MET A 146 2.84 -6.35 -10.10
CA MET A 146 1.92 -6.84 -9.05
C MET A 146 1.84 -8.37 -8.94
N GLU A 147 2.76 -9.10 -9.57
CA GLU A 147 2.79 -10.56 -9.54
C GLU A 147 3.06 -11.10 -8.12
N HIS A 148 4.03 -10.50 -7.43
CA HIS A 148 4.38 -10.87 -6.05
C HIS A 148 3.23 -10.58 -5.09
N GLN A 149 2.59 -9.41 -5.25
CA GLN A 149 1.40 -9.02 -4.47
C GLN A 149 0.25 -10.01 -4.66
N ALA A 150 -0.08 -10.34 -5.91
CA ALA A 150 -1.16 -11.27 -6.21
C ALA A 150 -0.86 -12.68 -5.65
N SER A 151 0.39 -13.13 -5.73
CA SER A 151 0.82 -14.41 -5.17
C SER A 151 0.71 -14.43 -3.65
N ALA A 152 1.11 -13.35 -2.97
CA ALA A 152 0.99 -13.19 -1.52
C ALA A 152 -0.48 -13.21 -1.06
N ILE A 153 -1.37 -12.44 -1.73
CA ILE A 153 -2.81 -12.45 -1.45
C ILE A 153 -3.39 -13.86 -1.68
N THR A 154 -3.05 -14.49 -2.80
CA THR A 154 -3.53 -15.82 -3.17
C THR A 154 -3.17 -16.86 -2.12
N LYS A 155 -1.89 -16.90 -1.69
CA LYS A 155 -1.41 -17.80 -0.63
C LYS A 155 -2.15 -17.57 0.68
N ALA A 156 -2.27 -16.32 1.11
CA ALA A 156 -2.97 -15.97 2.35
C ALA A 156 -4.45 -16.35 2.31
N CYS A 157 -5.13 -16.11 1.19
CA CYS A 157 -6.54 -16.44 1.03
C CYS A 157 -6.77 -17.95 0.99
N PHE A 158 -5.97 -18.73 0.25
CA PHE A 158 -6.14 -20.18 0.23
C PHE A 158 -5.87 -20.84 1.58
N TYR A 159 -4.94 -20.30 2.36
CA TYR A 159 -4.75 -20.72 3.75
C TYR A 159 -6.05 -20.57 4.56
N GLN A 160 -6.73 -19.42 4.45
CA GLN A 160 -8.00 -19.19 5.14
C GLN A 160 -9.14 -20.06 4.58
N ILE A 161 -9.26 -20.18 3.26
CA ILE A 161 -10.26 -21.04 2.60
C ILE A 161 -10.11 -22.49 3.09
N ARG A 162 -8.89 -23.01 3.22
CA ARG A 162 -8.62 -24.36 3.74
C ARG A 162 -9.09 -24.50 5.20
N ASN A 163 -8.80 -23.51 6.04
CA ASN A 163 -9.19 -23.54 7.44
C ASN A 163 -10.72 -23.46 7.60
N ILE A 164 -11.39 -22.57 6.86
CA ILE A 164 -12.86 -22.49 6.84
C ILE A 164 -13.46 -23.80 6.29
N GLY A 165 -12.82 -24.39 5.27
CA GLY A 165 -13.21 -25.66 4.68
C GLY A 165 -13.26 -26.81 5.70
N ARG A 166 -12.30 -26.86 6.63
CA ARG A 166 -12.25 -27.89 7.69
C ARG A 166 -13.43 -27.83 8.65
N ILE A 167 -13.91 -26.64 8.94
CA ILE A 167 -15.05 -26.43 9.85
C ILE A 167 -16.38 -26.25 9.10
N ARG A 168 -16.39 -26.38 7.77
CA ARG A 168 -17.53 -25.99 6.95
C ARG A 168 -18.81 -26.75 7.31
N SER A 169 -18.70 -28.02 7.68
CA SER A 169 -19.84 -28.86 8.11
C SER A 169 -20.40 -28.48 9.49
N LEU A 170 -19.62 -27.74 10.29
CA LEU A 170 -19.96 -27.38 11.67
C LEU A 170 -20.58 -25.98 11.78
N ILE A 171 -20.64 -25.22 10.68
CA ILE A 171 -21.07 -23.82 10.67
C ILE A 171 -22.22 -23.58 9.69
N SER A 172 -23.07 -22.61 10.01
CA SER A 172 -24.14 -22.15 9.10
C SER A 172 -23.58 -21.49 7.83
N VAL A 173 -24.43 -21.35 6.81
CA VAL A 173 -24.08 -20.66 5.56
C VAL A 173 -23.73 -19.20 5.85
N GLU A 174 -24.46 -18.54 6.75
CA GLU A 174 -24.30 -17.15 7.14
C GLU A 174 -22.99 -16.92 7.90
N ALA A 175 -22.65 -17.84 8.82
CA ALA A 175 -21.35 -17.82 9.50
C ALA A 175 -20.20 -18.01 8.49
N CYS A 176 -20.35 -18.94 7.55
CA CYS A 176 -19.37 -19.16 6.49
C CYS A 176 -19.19 -17.92 5.60
N LYS A 177 -20.29 -17.26 5.19
CA LYS A 177 -20.26 -15.98 4.45
C LYS A 177 -19.49 -14.92 5.24
N THR A 178 -19.75 -14.81 6.54
CA THR A 178 -19.07 -13.84 7.41
C THR A 178 -17.57 -14.10 7.49
N LEU A 179 -17.16 -15.35 7.70
CA LEU A 179 -15.74 -15.75 7.72
C LEU A 179 -15.05 -15.50 6.38
N VAL A 180 -15.70 -15.86 5.27
CA VAL A 180 -15.15 -15.62 3.93
C VAL A 180 -15.05 -14.12 3.65
N CYS A 181 -16.05 -13.33 4.04
CA CYS A 181 -16.02 -11.88 3.87
C CYS A 181 -14.87 -11.23 4.67
N SER A 182 -14.74 -11.60 5.95
CA SER A 182 -13.75 -11.01 6.87
C SER A 182 -12.33 -11.50 6.62
N LEU A 183 -12.13 -12.73 6.13
CA LEU A 183 -10.81 -13.34 5.97
C LEU A 183 -10.35 -13.50 4.51
N VAL A 184 -11.24 -13.50 3.54
CA VAL A 184 -10.87 -13.70 2.13
C VAL A 184 -11.19 -12.46 1.31
N THR A 185 -12.45 -12.03 1.30
CA THR A 185 -12.90 -10.89 0.50
C THR A 185 -12.21 -9.59 0.93
N SER A 186 -12.07 -9.36 2.25
CA SER A 186 -11.35 -8.20 2.79
C SER A 186 -9.90 -8.11 2.26
N ARG A 187 -9.21 -9.25 2.13
CA ARG A 187 -7.85 -9.34 1.60
C ARG A 187 -7.79 -9.14 0.09
N LEU A 188 -8.78 -9.68 -0.64
CA LEU A 188 -8.93 -9.46 -2.08
C LEU A 188 -9.26 -8.00 -2.42
N ASP A 189 -9.96 -7.29 -1.55
CA ASP A 189 -10.37 -5.90 -1.76
C ASP A 189 -9.34 -4.87 -1.26
N TYR A 190 -8.44 -5.27 -0.37
CA TYR A 190 -7.40 -4.39 0.14
C TYR A 190 -6.41 -4.04 -0.97
N GLY A 191 -6.35 -2.76 -1.35
CA GLY A 191 -5.47 -2.25 -2.41
C GLY A 191 -5.81 -2.73 -3.82
N ASN A 192 -7.00 -3.28 -4.07
CA ASN A 192 -7.34 -3.90 -5.35
C ASN A 192 -7.41 -2.94 -6.55
N ALA A 193 -7.51 -1.63 -6.31
CA ALA A 193 -7.40 -0.62 -7.36
C ALA A 193 -6.03 -0.64 -8.06
N LEU A 194 -4.97 -1.00 -7.34
CA LEU A 194 -3.61 -1.13 -7.92
C LEU A 194 -3.50 -2.28 -8.92
N LEU A 195 -4.45 -3.21 -8.93
CA LEU A 195 -4.48 -4.35 -9.84
C LEU A 195 -5.20 -4.02 -11.15
N TYR A 196 -5.79 -2.83 -11.28
CA TYR A 196 -6.39 -2.40 -12.53
C TYR A 196 -5.32 -2.26 -13.63
N GLY A 197 -5.62 -2.77 -14.84
CA GLY A 197 -4.67 -2.75 -15.95
C GLY A 197 -3.54 -3.78 -15.88
N THR A 198 -3.50 -4.61 -14.84
CA THR A 198 -2.52 -5.71 -14.75
C THR A 198 -2.86 -6.87 -15.70
N ASN A 199 -1.90 -7.78 -15.87
CA ASN A 199 -2.05 -8.94 -16.75
C ASN A 199 -3.29 -9.79 -16.38
N THR A 200 -4.02 -10.26 -17.39
CA THR A 200 -5.19 -11.14 -17.21
C THR A 200 -4.86 -12.41 -16.42
N ASN A 201 -3.63 -12.91 -16.48
CA ASN A 201 -3.16 -14.03 -15.68
C ASN A 201 -3.18 -13.73 -14.17
N ILE A 202 -2.78 -12.51 -13.77
CA ILE A 202 -2.81 -12.06 -12.37
C ILE A 202 -4.26 -11.99 -11.87
N ILE A 203 -5.13 -11.35 -12.65
CA ILE A 203 -6.56 -11.24 -12.32
C ILE A 203 -7.20 -12.62 -12.25
N SER A 204 -6.83 -13.55 -13.15
CA SER A 204 -7.36 -14.91 -13.17
C SER A 204 -6.97 -15.71 -11.92
N LYS A 205 -5.75 -15.53 -11.38
CA LYS A 205 -5.33 -16.15 -10.11
C LYS A 205 -6.23 -15.71 -8.95
N LEU A 206 -6.50 -14.41 -8.85
CA LEU A 206 -7.38 -13.86 -7.81
C LEU A 206 -8.84 -14.24 -8.04
N GLN A 207 -9.28 -14.33 -9.29
CA GLN A 207 -10.62 -14.83 -9.65
C GLN A 207 -10.79 -16.27 -9.19
N TRP A 208 -9.74 -17.09 -9.28
CA TRP A 208 -9.77 -18.47 -8.80
C TRP A 208 -9.96 -18.55 -7.28
N VAL A 209 -9.32 -17.66 -6.52
CA VAL A 209 -9.55 -17.52 -5.06
C VAL A 209 -11.01 -17.20 -4.78
N GLN A 210 -11.56 -16.15 -5.40
CA GLN A 210 -12.96 -15.76 -5.21
C GLN A 210 -13.91 -16.91 -5.57
N SER A 211 -13.64 -17.58 -6.69
CA SER A 211 -14.47 -18.69 -7.18
C SER A 211 -14.47 -19.87 -6.22
N THR A 212 -13.32 -20.18 -5.62
CA THR A 212 -13.20 -21.24 -4.63
C THR A 212 -13.94 -20.88 -3.34
N ALA A 213 -13.81 -19.62 -2.89
CA ALA A 213 -14.51 -19.13 -1.72
C ALA A 213 -16.04 -19.13 -1.91
N ALA A 214 -16.53 -18.72 -3.08
CA ALA A 214 -17.95 -18.75 -3.43
C ALA A 214 -18.52 -20.18 -3.44
N ARG A 215 -17.76 -21.13 -4.00
CA ARG A 215 -18.13 -22.56 -3.97
C ARG A 215 -18.13 -23.13 -2.56
N LEU A 216 -17.19 -22.72 -1.70
CA LEU A 216 -17.15 -23.16 -0.31
C LEU A 216 -18.41 -22.73 0.47
N ILE A 217 -18.89 -21.51 0.24
CA ILE A 217 -20.12 -21.00 0.85
C ILE A 217 -21.32 -21.82 0.38
N THR A 218 -21.47 -21.97 -0.93
CA THR A 218 -22.64 -22.56 -1.59
C THR A 218 -22.60 -24.09 -1.67
N GLN A 219 -21.50 -24.71 -1.25
CA GLN A 219 -21.23 -26.16 -1.34
C GLN A 219 -21.40 -26.72 -2.76
N LYS A 220 -21.14 -25.89 -3.77
CA LYS A 220 -21.19 -26.28 -5.19
C LYS A 220 -19.94 -27.07 -5.59
N ARG A 221 -20.10 -27.97 -6.56
CA ARG A 221 -19.01 -28.81 -7.06
C ARG A 221 -18.01 -27.97 -7.85
N LYS A 222 -16.80 -28.50 -8.02
CA LYS A 222 -15.69 -27.84 -8.71
C LYS A 222 -16.05 -27.38 -10.13
N PHE A 223 -16.84 -28.17 -10.85
CA PHE A 223 -17.20 -27.94 -12.25
C PHE A 223 -18.51 -27.18 -12.44
N ASP A 224 -19.22 -26.85 -11.35
CA ASP A 224 -20.44 -26.05 -11.46
C ASP A 224 -20.12 -24.65 -11.99
N SER A 225 -21.03 -24.11 -12.80
CA SER A 225 -20.90 -22.79 -13.42
C SER A 225 -20.72 -21.72 -12.36
N ILE A 226 -19.50 -21.15 -12.31
CA ILE A 226 -19.17 -20.14 -11.29
C ILE A 226 -19.99 -18.85 -11.47
N THR A 227 -20.35 -18.51 -12.70
CA THR A 227 -21.16 -17.32 -13.01
C THR A 227 -22.48 -17.36 -12.26
N SER A 228 -23.17 -18.50 -12.27
CA SER A 228 -24.45 -18.67 -11.54
C SER A 228 -24.27 -18.49 -10.03
N VAL A 229 -23.17 -19.01 -9.48
CA VAL A 229 -22.86 -18.91 -8.05
C VAL A 229 -22.58 -17.46 -7.66
N LEU A 230 -21.74 -16.75 -8.42
CA LEU A 230 -21.44 -15.35 -8.14
C LEU A 230 -22.68 -14.46 -8.23
N ILE A 231 -23.56 -14.69 -9.22
CA ILE A 231 -24.84 -13.98 -9.33
C ILE A 231 -25.71 -14.25 -8.10
N SER A 232 -25.84 -15.51 -7.67
CA SER A 232 -26.64 -15.87 -6.48
C SER A 232 -26.12 -15.25 -5.18
N LEU A 233 -24.81 -14.99 -5.09
CA LEU A 233 -24.17 -14.33 -3.96
C LEU A 233 -24.14 -12.80 -4.10
N HIS A 234 -24.59 -12.26 -5.24
CA HIS A 234 -24.45 -10.85 -5.60
C HIS A 234 -22.99 -10.38 -5.60
N TRP A 235 -22.07 -11.20 -6.10
CA TRP A 235 -20.64 -10.93 -6.13
C TRP A 235 -20.16 -10.52 -7.51
N LEU A 236 -19.55 -9.34 -7.60
CA LEU A 236 -18.80 -8.93 -8.79
C LEU A 236 -17.54 -9.78 -8.97
N PRO A 237 -17.24 -10.27 -10.19
CA PRO A 237 -15.93 -10.83 -10.55
C PRO A 237 -14.78 -9.86 -10.23
N ILE A 238 -13.59 -10.40 -9.94
CA ILE A 238 -12.43 -9.63 -9.45
C ILE A 238 -12.07 -8.47 -10.38
N HIS A 239 -12.05 -8.69 -11.69
CA HIS A 239 -11.83 -7.63 -12.68
C HIS A 239 -12.75 -6.42 -12.44
N TYR A 240 -14.06 -6.68 -12.31
CA TYR A 240 -15.05 -5.64 -12.07
C TYR A 240 -14.96 -5.04 -10.67
N ARG A 241 -14.48 -5.78 -9.67
CA ARG A 241 -14.21 -5.22 -8.33
C ARG A 241 -13.08 -4.19 -8.36
N CYS A 242 -11.99 -4.49 -9.08
CA CYS A 242 -10.87 -3.56 -9.25
C CYS A 242 -11.34 -2.29 -9.98
N GLN A 243 -12.08 -2.46 -11.08
CA GLN A 243 -12.67 -1.36 -11.84
C GLN A 243 -13.63 -0.52 -10.98
N TYR A 244 -14.53 -1.17 -10.23
CA TYR A 244 -15.45 -0.50 -9.32
C TYR A 244 -14.70 0.33 -8.27
N LYS A 245 -13.63 -0.19 -7.69
CA LYS A 245 -12.84 0.55 -6.69
C LYS A 245 -12.19 1.80 -7.30
N LEU A 246 -11.64 1.68 -8.51
CA LEU A 246 -11.06 2.80 -9.23
C LEU A 246 -12.12 3.87 -9.55
N LEU A 247 -13.27 3.45 -10.08
CA LEU A 247 -14.39 4.36 -10.36
C LEU A 247 -14.91 5.05 -9.10
N LEU A 248 -14.93 4.35 -7.95
CA LEU A 248 -15.28 4.96 -6.68
C LEU A 248 -14.29 6.05 -6.25
N TYR A 249 -12.98 5.87 -6.48
CA TYR A 249 -11.99 6.91 -6.21
C TYR A 249 -12.16 8.11 -7.13
N VAL A 250 -12.38 7.88 -8.43
CA VAL A 250 -12.67 8.94 -9.41
C VAL A 250 -13.92 9.72 -9.01
N TYR A 251 -15.01 9.02 -8.69
CA TYR A 251 -16.25 9.64 -8.24
C TYR A 251 -16.04 10.49 -6.99
N LYS A 252 -15.33 9.96 -5.98
CA LYS A 252 -15.03 10.72 -4.75
C LYS A 252 -14.21 11.97 -5.05
N ALA A 253 -13.23 11.88 -5.93
CA ALA A 253 -12.40 13.01 -6.32
C ALA A 253 -13.21 14.10 -7.04
N GLN A 254 -14.05 13.74 -8.02
CA GLN A 254 -14.92 14.69 -8.72
C GLN A 254 -15.93 15.40 -7.80
N HIS A 255 -16.32 14.77 -6.68
CA HIS A 255 -17.31 15.30 -5.74
C HIS A 255 -16.68 15.92 -4.48
N GLY A 256 -15.37 16.20 -4.47
CA GLY A 256 -14.68 16.81 -3.32
C GLY A 256 -14.63 15.93 -2.07
N LYS A 257 -14.84 14.61 -2.20
CA LYS A 257 -14.82 13.60 -1.12
C LYS A 257 -13.50 12.84 -1.02
N ALA A 258 -12.51 13.19 -1.85
CA ALA A 258 -11.15 12.64 -1.80
C ALA A 258 -10.16 13.69 -1.28
N PRO A 259 -8.96 13.32 -0.83
CA PRO A 259 -7.89 14.28 -0.55
C PRO A 259 -7.54 15.15 -1.76
N SER A 260 -7.09 16.39 -1.54
CA SER A 260 -6.77 17.36 -2.62
C SER A 260 -5.82 16.77 -3.66
N TYR A 261 -4.75 16.10 -3.22
CA TYR A 261 -3.78 15.49 -4.14
C TYR A 261 -4.36 14.44 -5.08
N LEU A 262 -5.50 13.81 -4.76
CA LEU A 262 -6.22 12.93 -5.71
C LEU A 262 -7.20 13.69 -6.60
N GLN A 263 -7.78 14.78 -6.09
CA GLN A 263 -8.64 15.66 -6.89
C GLN A 263 -7.83 16.34 -7.99
N ASP A 264 -6.63 16.80 -7.65
CA ASP A 264 -5.72 17.51 -8.56
C ASP A 264 -5.23 16.63 -9.72
N LEU A 265 -5.27 15.31 -9.58
CA LEU A 265 -4.94 14.35 -10.65
C LEU A 265 -6.05 14.21 -11.70
N ILE A 266 -7.26 14.71 -11.42
CA ILE A 266 -8.45 14.50 -12.24
C ILE A 266 -8.94 15.83 -12.78
N THR A 267 -8.82 16.02 -14.10
CA THR A 267 -9.32 17.23 -14.76
C THR A 267 -10.60 16.90 -15.56
N PRO A 268 -11.78 17.44 -15.17
CA PRO A 268 -13.00 17.25 -15.93
C PRO A 268 -12.87 17.80 -17.36
N TYR A 269 -13.28 17.01 -18.34
CA TYR A 269 -13.33 17.43 -19.73
C TYR A 269 -14.52 18.37 -19.95
N LYS A 270 -14.23 19.59 -20.39
CA LYS A 270 -15.25 20.56 -20.82
C LYS A 270 -15.12 20.76 -22.34
N PRO A 271 -16.08 20.29 -23.14
CA PRO A 271 -16.00 20.46 -24.58
C PRO A 271 -16.15 21.94 -24.95
N SER A 272 -15.44 22.39 -25.99
CA SER A 272 -15.50 23.77 -26.49
C SER A 272 -16.83 24.13 -27.19
N ARG A 273 -17.61 23.11 -27.54
CA ARG A 273 -18.93 23.22 -28.17
C ARG A 273 -19.86 22.18 -27.58
N SER A 274 -21.18 22.39 -27.65
CA SER A 274 -22.13 21.36 -27.20
C SER A 274 -22.00 20.09 -28.04
N LEU A 275 -21.76 18.98 -27.37
CA LEU A 275 -21.57 17.66 -27.98
C LEU A 275 -22.56 16.68 -27.36
N ARG A 276 -22.93 15.62 -28.09
CA ARG A 276 -23.76 14.54 -27.53
C ARG A 276 -23.15 13.87 -26.30
N SER A 277 -21.82 13.95 -26.14
CA SER A 277 -21.06 13.44 -25.00
C SER A 277 -20.86 14.44 -23.86
N GLU A 278 -21.49 15.62 -23.91
CA GLU A 278 -21.36 16.66 -22.88
C GLU A 278 -21.81 16.16 -21.50
N ASN A 279 -22.81 15.28 -21.45
CA ASN A 279 -23.31 14.65 -20.21
C ASN A 279 -22.56 13.36 -19.82
N SER A 280 -21.51 12.97 -20.53
CA SER A 280 -20.77 11.71 -20.29
C SER A 280 -19.75 11.79 -19.15
N MET A 281 -19.64 12.94 -18.44
CA MET A 281 -18.74 13.15 -17.29
C MET A 281 -17.28 12.74 -17.58
N LEU A 282 -16.81 13.05 -18.79
CA LEU A 282 -15.49 12.65 -19.27
C LEU A 282 -14.37 13.39 -18.52
N LEU A 283 -13.19 12.77 -18.52
CA LEU A 283 -11.96 13.31 -17.95
C LEU A 283 -10.93 13.54 -19.05
N HIS A 284 -10.09 14.56 -18.90
CA HIS A 284 -8.90 14.70 -19.73
C HIS A 284 -7.95 13.53 -19.44
N PRO A 285 -7.29 12.95 -20.48
CA PRO A 285 -6.17 12.07 -20.24
C PRO A 285 -5.09 12.85 -19.46
N PRO A 286 -4.36 12.21 -18.54
CA PRO A 286 -3.22 12.84 -17.90
C PRO A 286 -2.25 13.32 -19.00
N ASN A 287 -1.78 14.56 -18.89
CA ASN A 287 -0.68 15.01 -19.75
C ASN A 287 0.54 14.15 -19.40
N ASP A 288 1.17 13.52 -20.38
CA ASP A 288 2.43 12.81 -20.16
C ASP A 288 3.46 13.82 -19.60
N VAL A 289 3.89 13.62 -18.35
CA VAL A 289 4.95 14.40 -17.67
C VAL A 289 6.26 13.64 -17.72
#